data_AF-A0A496USF3-F1
#
_entry.id   AF-A0A496USF3-F1
#
_cell.length_a   1.000
_cell.length_b   1.000
_cell.length_c   1.000
_cell.angle_alpha   90.00
_cell.angle_beta   90.00
_cell.angle_gamma   90.00
#
_symmetry.space_group_name_H-M   'P 1'
#
loop_
_entity.id
_entity.type
_entity.pdbx_description
1 polymer ?
#
loop_
_entity_poly.entity_id
_entity_poly.type
_entity_poly.pdbx_seq_one_letter_code
_entity_poly.pdbx_strand_id
1 'polypeptide(L)'
;MLILTHLLTIGPEWRDSRVVTRSIILDESMRGSREQGLSRLITETRIKAESEVITKPQDQTVVEVIHATSRRADIVFFGLMEAAEGKEAEAAARLQGLAEGLKTTIFVRSAGEFAGRLI
;
A
#
# COMPACT_ATOMS: atom_id res chain seq x y z
N MET A 1 -5.86 -1.29 7.33
CA MET A 1 -5.89 -1.17 5.85
C MET A 1 -6.49 -2.42 5.19
N LEU A 2 -5.88 -3.60 5.33
CA LEU A 2 -6.38 -4.84 4.69
C LEU A 2 -7.85 -5.18 5.01
N ILE A 3 -8.29 -4.95 6.25
CA ILE A 3 -9.69 -5.16 6.63
C ILE A 3 -10.65 -4.29 5.81
N LEU A 4 -10.30 -3.03 5.51
CA LEU A 4 -11.15 -2.15 4.69
C LEU A 4 -11.23 -2.66 3.25
N THR A 5 -10.09 -3.09 2.71
CA THR A 5 -10.04 -3.70 1.39
C THR A 5 -10.89 -4.96 1.33
N HIS A 6 -10.85 -5.81 2.37
CA HIS A 6 -11.72 -6.98 2.45
C HIS A 6 -13.20 -6.62 2.55
N LEU A 7 -13.57 -5.66 3.39
CA LEU A 7 -14.97 -5.22 3.53
C LEU A 7 -15.54 -4.71 2.21
N LEU A 8 -14.74 -4.01 1.38
CA LEU A 8 -15.17 -3.63 0.03
C LEU A 8 -15.55 -4.86 -0.80
N THR A 9 -14.71 -5.90 -0.81
CA THR A 9 -14.96 -7.13 -1.59
C THR A 9 -16.19 -7.94 -1.17
N ILE A 10 -16.79 -7.64 -0.01
CA ILE A 10 -18.05 -8.27 0.42
C ILE A 10 -19.24 -7.67 -0.35
N GLY A 11 -19.14 -6.41 -0.77
CA GLY A 11 -20.16 -5.74 -1.56
C GLY A 11 -20.34 -6.38 -2.94
N PRO A 12 -21.59 -6.46 -3.47
CA PRO A 12 -21.85 -7.12 -4.75
C PRO A 12 -21.10 -6.48 -5.92
N GLU A 13 -20.83 -5.17 -5.87
CA GLU A 13 -20.09 -4.43 -6.90
C GLU A 13 -18.60 -4.81 -6.98
N TRP A 14 -18.02 -5.30 -5.87
CA TRP A 14 -16.58 -5.56 -5.73
C TRP A 14 -16.26 -7.04 -5.45
N ARG A 15 -17.26 -7.92 -5.58
CA ARG A 15 -17.15 -9.35 -5.22
C ARG A 15 -16.07 -10.08 -6.02
N ASP A 16 -15.91 -9.71 -7.28
CA ASP A 16 -14.94 -10.30 -8.20
C ASP A 16 -13.66 -9.46 -8.35
N SER A 17 -13.47 -8.46 -7.48
CA SER A 17 -12.30 -7.60 -7.53
C SER A 17 -11.03 -8.33 -7.09
N ARG A 18 -9.93 -8.03 -7.78
CA ARG A 18 -8.61 -8.55 -7.45
C ARG A 18 -7.95 -7.66 -6.39
N VAL A 19 -7.65 -8.22 -5.23
CA VAL A 19 -6.91 -7.53 -4.17
C VAL A 19 -5.42 -7.86 -4.30
N VAL A 20 -4.59 -6.82 -4.43
CA VAL A 20 -3.12 -6.97 -4.52
C VAL A 20 -2.46 -6.12 -3.44
N THR A 21 -1.67 -6.76 -2.58
CA THR A 21 -0.83 -6.09 -1.59
C THR A 21 0.58 -5.95 -2.14
N ARG A 22 1.00 -4.70 -2.40
CA ARG A 22 2.33 -4.41 -2.94
C ARG A 22 3.26 -3.89 -1.87
N SER A 23 4.50 -4.37 -1.87
CA SER A 23 5.58 -3.85 -1.06
C SER A 23 6.74 -3.45 -1.96
N ILE A 24 7.19 -2.20 -1.85
CA ILE A 24 8.37 -1.71 -2.59
C ILE A 24 9.59 -1.84 -1.68
N ILE A 25 10.65 -2.48 -2.17
CA ILE A 25 11.92 -2.65 -1.46
C ILE A 25 13.03 -1.84 -2.15
N LEU A 26 13.97 -1.34 -1.34
CA LEU A 26 15.15 -0.61 -1.82
C LEU A 26 16.37 -1.52 -1.97
N ASP A 27 16.42 -2.61 -1.20
CA ASP A 27 17.51 -3.57 -1.20
C ASP A 27 16.93 -4.97 -1.45
N GLU A 28 17.50 -5.67 -2.43
CA GLU A 28 17.12 -7.02 -2.83
C GLU A 28 17.31 -8.03 -1.70
N SER A 29 18.26 -7.79 -0.79
CA SER A 29 18.49 -8.64 0.38
C SER A 29 17.24 -8.75 1.28
N MET A 30 16.37 -7.75 1.23
CA MET A 30 15.12 -7.68 2.01
C MET A 30 13.94 -8.42 1.38
N ARG A 31 14.07 -8.89 0.12
CA ARG A 31 12.96 -9.53 -0.61
C ARG A 31 12.37 -10.70 0.16
N GLY A 32 13.20 -11.67 0.58
CA GLY A 32 12.72 -12.90 1.23
C GLY A 32 11.99 -12.62 2.55
N SER A 33 12.50 -11.68 3.35
CA SER A 33 11.86 -11.24 4.59
C SER A 33 10.50 -10.57 4.32
N ARG A 34 10.42 -9.74 3.28
CA ARG A 34 9.18 -9.04 2.91
C ARG A 34 8.13 -9.98 2.34
N GLU A 35 8.52 -10.91 1.47
CA GLU A 35 7.63 -11.94 0.94
C GLU A 35 7.05 -12.82 2.06
N GLN A 36 7.88 -13.26 3.02
CA GLN A 36 7.39 -14.00 4.19
C GLN A 36 6.43 -13.17 5.05
N GLY A 37 6.75 -11.90 5.30
CA GLY A 37 5.89 -11.00 6.07
C GLY A 37 4.52 -10.82 5.41
N LEU A 38 4.49 -10.57 4.10
CA LEU A 38 3.23 -10.43 3.35
C LEU A 38 2.44 -11.74 3.33
N SER A 39 3.10 -12.87 3.08
CA SER A 39 2.47 -14.19 3.07
C SER A 39 1.82 -14.53 4.41
N ARG A 40 2.54 -14.26 5.51
CA ARG A 40 2.02 -14.43 6.87
C ARG A 40 0.79 -13.56 7.12
N LEU A 41 0.85 -12.27 6.75
CA LEU A 41 -0.28 -11.35 6.90
C LEU A 41 -1.52 -11.83 6.13
N ILE A 42 -1.36 -12.29 4.89
CA ILE A 42 -2.46 -12.80 4.07
C ILE A 42 -3.05 -14.08 4.68
N THR A 43 -2.19 -14.98 5.14
CA THR A 43 -2.59 -16.26 5.75
C THR A 43 -3.35 -16.05 7.06
N GLU A 44 -2.83 -15.20 7.95
CA GLU A 44 -3.44 -14.91 9.26
C GLU A 44 -4.77 -14.17 9.12
N THR A 45 -4.87 -13.26 8.15
CA THR A 45 -6.11 -12.50 7.91
C THR A 45 -7.17 -13.28 7.12
N ARG A 46 -6.79 -14.38 6.46
CA ARG A 46 -7.64 -15.19 5.57
C ARG A 46 -8.32 -14.37 4.46
N ILE A 47 -7.72 -13.23 4.09
CA ILE A 47 -8.20 -12.38 3.01
C ILE A 47 -7.68 -12.95 1.69
N LYS A 48 -8.54 -13.10 0.69
CA LYS A 48 -8.14 -13.49 -0.67
C LYS A 48 -7.42 -12.31 -1.33
N ALA A 49 -6.13 -12.19 -1.07
CA ALA A 49 -5.25 -11.17 -1.62
C ALA A 49 -3.99 -11.81 -2.21
N GLU A 50 -3.50 -11.24 -3.30
CA GLU A 50 -2.19 -11.55 -3.86
C GLU A 50 -1.13 -10.65 -3.22
N SER A 51 0.09 -11.14 -3.11
CA SER A 51 1.24 -10.36 -2.65
C SER A 51 2.25 -10.18 -3.78
N GLU A 52 2.79 -8.98 -3.89
CA GLU A 52 3.79 -8.63 -4.89
C GLU A 52 4.88 -7.77 -4.24
N VAL A 53 6.13 -8.24 -4.31
CA VAL A 53 7.30 -7.51 -3.83
C VAL A 53 8.06 -6.96 -5.03
N ILE A 54 8.21 -5.63 -5.05
CA ILE A 54 8.75 -4.89 -6.18
C ILE A 54 10.04 -4.22 -5.74
N THR A 55 11.14 -4.54 -6.42
CA THR A 55 12.42 -3.88 -6.19
C THR A 55 12.40 -2.54 -6.92
N LYS A 56 12.68 -1.45 -6.20
CA LYS A 56 12.70 -0.10 -6.79
C LYS A 56 13.86 -0.01 -7.79
N PRO A 57 13.60 0.28 -9.08
CA PRO A 57 14.66 0.57 -10.04
C PRO A 57 15.51 1.77 -9.58
N GLN A 58 16.81 1.78 -9.91
CA GLN A 58 17.72 2.85 -9.46
C GLN A 58 17.37 4.21 -10.08
N ASP A 59 16.86 4.20 -11.31
CA ASP A 59 16.47 5.35 -12.12
C ASP A 59 15.07 5.89 -11.79
N GLN A 60 14.34 5.27 -10.87
CA GLN A 60 12.97 5.65 -10.52
C GLN A 60 12.81 5.96 -9.03
N THR A 61 11.95 6.93 -8.75
CA THR A 61 11.44 7.25 -7.43
C THR A 61 10.38 6.23 -6.99
N VAL A 62 10.12 6.15 -5.68
CA VAL A 62 9.05 5.28 -5.14
C VAL A 62 7.69 5.67 -5.71
N VAL A 63 7.42 6.97 -5.90
CA VAL A 63 6.16 7.47 -6.45
C VAL A 63 5.97 6.99 -7.90
N GLU A 64 7.01 7.06 -8.73
CA GLU A 64 6.95 6.57 -10.11
C GLU A 64 6.67 5.07 -10.17
N VAL A 65 7.29 4.27 -9.30
CA VAL A 65 7.02 2.82 -9.22
C VAL A 65 5.57 2.56 -8.78
N ILE A 66 5.06 3.30 -7.80
CA ILE A 66 3.66 3.21 -7.36
C ILE A 66 2.73 3.51 -8.54
N HIS A 67 2.97 4.60 -9.25
CA HIS A 67 2.15 4.99 -10.40
C HIS A 67 2.22 3.94 -11.52
N ALA A 68 3.41 3.47 -11.88
CA ALA A 68 3.60 2.46 -12.92
C ALA A 68 2.84 1.16 -12.63
N THR A 69 2.80 0.75 -11.36
CA THR A 69 2.24 -0.54 -10.94
C THR A 69 0.75 -0.46 -10.55
N SER A 70 0.26 0.72 -10.18
CA SER A 70 -1.08 0.89 -9.60
C SER A 70 -2.01 1.82 -10.38
N ARG A 71 -1.56 2.47 -11.47
CA ARG A 71 -2.40 3.38 -12.29
C ARG A 71 -3.70 2.77 -12.81
N ARG A 72 -3.72 1.46 -13.06
CA ARG A 72 -4.92 0.76 -13.55
C ARG A 72 -5.85 0.27 -12.44
N ALA A 73 -5.45 0.39 -11.17
CA ALA A 73 -6.31 0.00 -10.05
C ALA A 73 -7.50 0.97 -9.93
N ASP A 74 -8.66 0.42 -9.60
CA ASP A 74 -9.87 1.22 -9.37
C ASP A 74 -9.81 1.97 -8.04
N ILE A 75 -9.22 1.33 -7.02
CA ILE A 75 -8.97 1.91 -5.69
C ILE A 75 -7.55 1.56 -5.25
N VAL A 76 -6.83 2.56 -4.76
CA VAL A 76 -5.51 2.40 -4.13
C VAL A 76 -5.58 2.83 -2.68
N PHE A 77 -5.09 1.97 -1.79
CA PHE A 77 -4.99 2.27 -0.36
C PHE A 77 -3.55 2.63 0.00
N PHE A 78 -3.37 3.75 0.70
CA PHE A 78 -2.09 4.13 1.29
C PHE A 78 -2.18 4.26 2.80
N GLY A 79 -1.08 3.97 3.47
CA GLY A 79 -0.91 4.38 4.87
C GLY A 79 -0.82 5.91 4.96
N LEU A 80 -1.60 6.50 5.85
CA LEU A 80 -1.52 7.91 6.19
C LEU A 80 -0.55 8.08 7.36
N MET A 81 0.58 8.74 7.10
CA MET A 81 1.56 9.04 8.13
C MET A 81 1.19 10.33 8.86
N GLU A 82 1.58 10.42 10.13
CA GLU A 82 1.47 11.64 10.90
C GLU A 82 2.42 12.71 10.35
N ALA A 83 1.93 13.93 10.20
CA ALA A 83 2.77 15.07 9.88
C ALA A 83 3.49 15.52 11.15
N ALA A 84 4.79 15.79 11.05
CA ALA A 84 5.49 16.50 12.10
C ALA A 84 4.97 17.94 12.20
N GLU A 85 4.99 18.50 13.40
CA GLU A 85 4.60 19.90 13.64
C GLU A 85 5.42 20.85 12.76
N GLY A 86 4.73 21.75 12.05
CA GLY A 86 5.34 22.69 11.11
C GLY A 86 5.70 22.10 9.74
N LYS A 87 5.41 20.81 9.50
CA LYS A 87 5.65 20.10 8.23
C LYS A 87 4.36 19.70 7.51
N GLU A 88 3.23 20.27 7.89
CA GLU A 88 1.91 19.92 7.39
C GLU A 88 1.78 20.17 5.88
N ALA A 89 2.31 21.29 5.38
CA ALA A 89 2.29 21.62 3.97
C ALA A 89 3.12 20.63 3.13
N GLU A 90 4.29 20.22 3.64
CA GLU A 90 5.15 19.21 2.99
C GLU A 90 4.45 17.84 2.97
N ALA A 91 3.81 17.46 4.08
CA ALA A 91 3.02 16.24 4.17
C ALA A 91 1.84 16.25 3.18
N ALA A 92 1.11 17.37 3.09
CA ALA A 92 0.01 17.53 2.15
C ALA A 92 0.47 17.41 0.68
N ALA A 93 1.58 18.07 0.33
CA ALA A 93 2.17 17.96 -1.02
C ALA A 93 2.59 16.51 -1.35
N ARG A 94 3.14 15.79 -0.38
CA ARG A 94 3.47 14.37 -0.54
C ARG A 94 2.23 13.50 -0.76
N LEU A 95 1.15 13.72 0.00
CA LEU A 95 -0.11 12.99 -0.19
C LEU A 95 -0.70 13.27 -1.58
N GLN A 96 -0.65 14.52 -2.03
CA GLN A 96 -1.08 14.90 -3.37
C GLN A 96 -0.28 14.19 -4.46
N GLY A 97 1.06 14.17 -4.36
CA GLY A 97 1.91 13.48 -5.34
C GLY A 97 1.69 11.96 -5.37
N LEU A 98 1.35 11.34 -4.24
CA LEU A 98 0.99 9.92 -4.21
C LEU A 98 -0.34 9.64 -4.93
N ALA A 99 -1.35 10.49 -4.72
CA ALA A 99 -2.68 10.31 -5.30
C ALA A 99 -2.76 10.73 -6.78
N GLU A 100 -1.85 11.58 -7.25
CA GLU A 100 -1.83 12.09 -8.61
C GLU A 100 -1.82 10.97 -9.65
N GLY A 101 -2.69 11.06 -10.66
CA GLY A 101 -2.78 10.07 -11.74
C GLY A 101 -3.37 8.71 -11.36
N LEU A 102 -3.76 8.50 -10.09
CA LEU A 102 -4.54 7.34 -9.65
C LEU A 102 -6.04 7.68 -9.67
N LYS A 103 -6.89 6.67 -9.93
CA LYS A 103 -8.35 6.89 -10.03
C LYS A 103 -8.97 7.30 -8.70
N THR A 104 -8.95 6.38 -7.73
CA THR A 104 -9.46 6.60 -6.38
C THR A 104 -8.37 6.24 -5.38
N THR A 105 -8.05 7.15 -4.47
CA THR A 105 -7.02 6.94 -3.45
C THR A 105 -7.61 7.12 -2.06
N ILE A 106 -7.41 6.13 -1.18
CA ILE A 106 -7.88 6.15 0.21
C ILE A 106 -6.66 6.12 1.13
N PHE A 107 -6.47 7.21 1.88
CA PHE A 107 -5.44 7.32 2.90
C PHE A 107 -5.95 6.81 4.24
N VAL A 108 -5.25 5.84 4.85
CA VAL A 108 -5.69 5.12 6.04
C VAL A 108 -4.63 5.22 7.14
N ARG A 109 -4.98 5.80 8.28
CA ARG A 109 -4.21 5.71 9.52
C ARG A 109 -5.00 4.84 10.51
N SER A 110 -4.34 3.83 11.08
CA SER A 110 -4.92 3.11 12.22
C SER A 110 -4.74 3.94 13.49
N ALA A 111 -5.75 3.97 14.37
CA ALA A 111 -5.69 4.70 15.64
C ALA A 111 -4.81 4.04 16.72
N GLY A 112 -4.27 2.84 16.46
CA GLY A 112 -3.33 2.14 17.34
C GLY A 112 -1.97 1.92 16.69
N GLU A 113 -0.97 1.51 17.48
CA GLU A 113 0.35 1.12 16.97
C GLU A 113 0.19 0.09 15.85
N PHE A 114 0.85 0.36 14.72
CA PHE A 114 0.90 -0.58 13.62
C PHE A 114 1.68 -1.82 14.07
N ALA A 115 0.98 -2.96 14.19
CA ALA A 115 1.58 -4.22 14.67
C ALA A 115 2.66 -4.81 13.74
N GLY A 116 2.82 -4.27 12.52
CA GLY A 116 3.90 -4.64 11.62
C GLY A 116 5.11 -3.73 11.81
N ARG A 117 6.11 -4.12 12.60
CA ARG A 117 7.39 -3.38 12.56
C ARG A 117 7.95 -3.45 11.13
N LEU A 118 8.06 -2.30 10.47
CA LEU A 118 8.93 -2.14 9.32
C LEU A 118 10.37 -2.22 9.86
N ILE A 119 10.93 -3.43 9.84
CA ILE A 119 12.38 -3.66 9.97
C ILE A 119 13.14 -3.05 8.81
#